data_AF-A0A843CIN3-F1
#
_entry.id   AF-A0A843CIN3-F1
#
_cell.length_a   1.000
_cell.length_b   1.000
_cell.length_c   1.000
_cell.angle_alpha   90.00
_cell.angle_beta   90.00
_cell.angle_gamma   90.00
#
_symmetry.space_group_name_H-M   'P 1'
#
loop_
_entity.id
_entity.type
_entity.pdbx_description
1 polymer ?
#
loop_
_entity_poly.entity_id
_entity_poly.type
_entity_poly.pdbx_seq_one_letter_code
_entity_poly.pdbx_strand_id
1 'polypeptide(L)'
;MRGNPKINNKTNITLSVENEIINNIKQEAEIGNTSVSAKVNRILNDYVLFGKYFAEKRPVMFTPPIFRYFLDKVDEKIWLDAWTISLSEITPQVFAMHNVDFTLDNVINYMFGDIGLRIGTFDRFTCDSNSMNSRKLVMEHKYGIKWSKILSSAFSNMLEKKFNCRVYSKIFPNALVLEISER
;
A
#
# COMPACT_ATOMS: atom_id res chain seq x y z
N MET A 1 21.23 15.59 -30.53
CA MET A 1 21.23 14.71 -29.35
C MET A 1 20.31 13.54 -29.62
N ARG A 2 20.83 12.31 -29.73
CA ARG A 2 20.01 11.10 -29.85
C ARG A 2 19.64 10.65 -28.44
N GLY A 3 18.36 10.64 -28.11
CA GLY A 3 17.88 10.18 -26.80
C GLY A 3 18.21 8.70 -26.63
N ASN A 4 18.79 8.34 -25.48
CA ASN A 4 19.02 6.94 -25.14
C ASN A 4 17.69 6.18 -25.15
N PRO A 5 17.61 4.99 -25.79
CA PRO A 5 16.39 4.19 -25.77
C PRO A 5 16.08 3.77 -24.33
N LYS A 6 14.85 4.03 -23.87
CA LYS A 6 14.34 3.49 -22.61
C LYS A 6 14.41 1.97 -22.68
N ILE A 7 15.17 1.36 -21.78
CA ILE A 7 15.23 -0.10 -21.65
C ILE A 7 13.81 -0.59 -21.29
N ASN A 8 13.20 -1.36 -22.19
CA ASN A 8 11.87 -1.90 -22.00
C ASN A 8 11.98 -3.31 -21.39
N ASN A 9 11.90 -3.42 -20.07
CA ASN A 9 11.97 -4.68 -19.33
C ASN A 9 10.65 -5.49 -19.37
N LYS A 10 9.88 -5.40 -20.46
CA LYS A 10 8.60 -6.12 -20.61
C LYS A 10 8.78 -7.38 -21.43
N THR A 11 8.18 -8.47 -20.97
CA THR A 11 8.13 -9.76 -21.67
C THR A 11 6.69 -10.11 -22.01
N ASN A 12 6.47 -10.74 -23.16
CA ASN A 12 5.15 -11.23 -23.58
C ASN A 12 4.94 -12.66 -23.09
N ILE A 13 3.71 -12.95 -22.65
CA ILE A 13 3.30 -14.29 -22.21
C ILE A 13 2.05 -14.67 -23.01
N THR A 14 2.01 -15.91 -23.51
CA THR A 14 0.82 -16.51 -24.11
C THR A 14 0.21 -17.48 -23.11
N LEU A 15 -1.09 -17.34 -22.85
CA LEU A 15 -1.81 -18.12 -21.83
C LEU A 15 -3.06 -18.75 -22.45
N SER A 16 -3.29 -20.03 -22.16
CA SER A 16 -4.58 -20.68 -22.37
C SER A 16 -5.40 -20.54 -21.09
N VAL A 17 -6.57 -19.92 -21.18
CA VAL A 17 -7.44 -19.62 -20.04
C VAL A 17 -8.85 -20.12 -20.36
N GLU A 18 -9.56 -20.65 -19.37
CA GLU A 18 -10.95 -21.07 -19.53
C GLU A 18 -11.83 -19.90 -20.01
N ASN A 19 -12.77 -20.22 -20.90
CA ASN A 19 -13.64 -19.21 -21.53
C ASN A 19 -14.43 -18.40 -20.49
N GLU A 20 -14.89 -19.04 -19.42
CA GLU A 20 -15.63 -18.37 -18.34
C GLU A 20 -14.76 -17.30 -17.66
N ILE A 21 -13.53 -17.64 -17.30
CA ILE A 21 -12.60 -16.73 -16.63
C ILE A 21 -12.30 -15.53 -17.52
N ILE A 22 -11.95 -15.74 -18.80
CA ILE A 22 -11.62 -14.63 -19.69
C ILE A 22 -12.83 -13.75 -20.00
N ASN A 23 -14.04 -14.32 -20.04
CA ASN A 23 -15.26 -13.55 -20.24
C ASN A 23 -15.56 -12.65 -19.03
N ASN A 24 -15.36 -13.15 -17.80
CA ASN A 24 -15.47 -12.33 -16.60
C ASN A 24 -14.46 -11.17 -16.59
N ILE A 25 -13.20 -11.43 -16.96
CA ILE A 25 -12.16 -10.40 -17.06
C ILE A 25 -12.53 -9.34 -18.12
N LYS A 26 -13.10 -9.75 -19.26
CA LYS A 26 -13.57 -8.83 -20.31
C LYS A 26 -14.69 -7.91 -19.81
N GLN A 27 -15.69 -8.47 -19.13
CA GLN A 27 -16.79 -7.67 -18.55
C GLN A 27 -16.26 -6.66 -17.54
N GLU A 28 -15.35 -7.07 -16.67
CA GLU A 28 -14.70 -6.14 -15.73
C GLU A 28 -13.87 -5.06 -16.41
N ALA A 29 -13.21 -5.39 -17.52
CA ALA A 29 -12.43 -4.44 -18.30
C ALA A 29 -13.34 -3.37 -18.93
N GLU A 30 -14.49 -3.79 -19.47
CA GLU A 30 -15.52 -2.90 -20.02
C GLU A 30 -16.11 -1.99 -18.94
N ILE A 31 -16.55 -2.54 -17.80
CA ILE A 31 -17.09 -1.76 -16.66
C ILE A 31 -16.06 -0.74 -16.16
N GLY A 32 -14.79 -1.15 -16.09
CA GLY A 32 -13.69 -0.31 -15.61
C GLY A 32 -13.09 0.63 -16.67
N ASN A 33 -13.63 0.66 -17.90
CA ASN A 33 -13.08 1.39 -19.04
C ASN A 33 -11.57 1.19 -19.22
N THR A 34 -11.13 -0.07 -19.18
CA THR A 34 -9.73 -0.48 -19.30
C THR A 34 -9.58 -1.64 -20.28
N SER A 35 -8.36 -1.99 -20.67
CA SER A 35 -8.13 -3.13 -21.57
C SER A 35 -8.06 -4.45 -20.81
N VAL A 36 -8.42 -5.54 -21.48
CA VAL A 36 -8.25 -6.91 -20.96
C VAL A 36 -6.80 -7.16 -20.55
N SER A 37 -5.84 -6.72 -21.37
CA SER A 37 -4.41 -6.84 -21.07
C SER A 37 -4.03 -6.07 -19.80
N ALA A 38 -4.55 -4.86 -19.59
CA ALA A 38 -4.31 -4.10 -18.36
C ALA A 38 -4.90 -4.81 -17.14
N LYS A 39 -6.08 -5.43 -17.26
CA LYS A 39 -6.67 -6.24 -16.18
C LYS A 39 -5.85 -7.50 -15.87
N VAL A 40 -5.41 -8.24 -16.88
CA VAL A 40 -4.56 -9.42 -16.70
C VAL A 40 -3.23 -9.03 -16.03
N ASN A 41 -2.57 -7.97 -16.53
CA ASN A 41 -1.34 -7.46 -15.91
C ASN A 41 -1.56 -7.03 -14.46
N ARG A 42 -2.72 -6.40 -14.16
CA ARG A 42 -3.10 -6.09 -12.78
C ARG A 42 -3.20 -7.37 -11.96
N ILE A 43 -4.00 -8.36 -12.36
CA ILE A 43 -4.15 -9.63 -11.61
C ILE A 43 -2.79 -10.30 -11.32
N LEU A 44 -1.89 -10.35 -12.31
CA LEU A 44 -0.55 -10.88 -12.13
C LEU A 44 0.27 -10.07 -11.12
N ASN A 45 0.24 -8.73 -11.22
CA ASN A 45 0.90 -7.85 -10.25
C ASN A 45 0.30 -8.01 -8.84
N ASP A 46 -1.02 -8.07 -8.72
CA ASP A 46 -1.74 -8.24 -7.46
C ASP A 46 -1.31 -9.56 -6.80
N TYR A 47 -1.17 -10.63 -7.58
CA TYR A 47 -0.68 -11.92 -7.10
C TYR A 47 0.78 -11.86 -6.64
N VAL A 48 1.68 -11.28 -7.45
CA VAL A 48 3.12 -11.22 -7.13
C VAL A 48 3.40 -10.31 -5.93
N LEU A 49 2.73 -9.16 -5.85
CA LEU A 49 2.92 -8.18 -4.78
C LEU A 49 2.31 -8.66 -3.46
N PHE A 50 1.20 -9.41 -3.51
CA PHE A 50 0.46 -9.69 -2.29
C PHE A 50 -0.32 -11.01 -2.27
N GLY A 51 -0.83 -11.48 -3.40
CA GLY A 51 -1.56 -12.76 -3.46
C GLY A 51 -0.72 -13.96 -3.01
N LYS A 52 0.59 -13.97 -3.27
CA LYS A 52 1.52 -15.00 -2.76
C LYS A 52 1.55 -15.01 -1.22
N TYR A 53 1.69 -13.84 -0.60
CA TYR A 53 1.65 -13.70 0.86
C TYR A 53 0.32 -14.21 1.44
N PHE A 54 -0.80 -13.87 0.79
CA PHE A 54 -2.13 -14.35 1.17
C PHE A 54 -2.27 -15.87 1.09
N ALA A 55 -1.78 -16.49 0.02
CA ALA A 55 -1.83 -17.92 -0.17
C ALA A 55 -1.01 -18.67 0.90
N GLU A 56 0.15 -18.14 1.28
CA GLU A 56 1.06 -18.75 2.26
C GLU A 56 0.58 -18.53 3.71
N LYS A 57 0.20 -17.30 4.07
CA LYS A 57 -0.11 -16.92 5.45
C LYS A 57 -1.59 -17.10 5.82
N ARG A 58 -2.47 -17.24 4.83
CA ARG A 58 -3.93 -17.41 5.00
C ARG A 58 -4.52 -16.43 6.04
N PRO A 59 -4.35 -15.11 5.85
CA PRO A 59 -4.78 -14.13 6.83
C PRO A 59 -6.31 -14.12 6.97
N VAL A 60 -6.78 -13.79 8.17
CA VAL A 60 -8.20 -13.53 8.42
C VAL A 60 -8.57 -12.19 7.81
N MET A 61 -9.58 -12.19 6.93
CA MET A 61 -10.05 -10.99 6.25
C MET A 61 -11.22 -10.36 6.98
N PHE A 62 -11.11 -9.06 7.24
CA PHE A 62 -12.23 -8.26 7.73
C PHE A 62 -12.90 -7.51 6.60
N THR A 63 -14.22 -7.67 6.49
CA THR A 63 -15.03 -6.80 5.63
C THR A 63 -15.08 -5.39 6.22
N PRO A 64 -15.35 -4.33 5.42
CA PRO A 64 -15.40 -2.96 5.94
C PRO A 64 -16.35 -2.76 7.14
N PRO A 65 -17.56 -3.39 7.21
CA PRO A 65 -18.40 -3.32 8.40
C PRO A 65 -17.77 -3.95 9.64
N ILE A 66 -17.13 -5.11 9.50
CA ILE A 66 -16.45 -5.80 10.62
C ILE A 66 -15.26 -4.97 11.11
N PHE A 67 -14.47 -4.44 10.18
CA PHE A 67 -13.35 -3.58 10.53
C PHE A 67 -13.81 -2.32 11.27
N ARG A 68 -14.88 -1.66 10.81
CA ARG A 68 -15.47 -0.52 11.51
C ARG A 68 -15.94 -0.88 12.91
N TYR A 69 -16.60 -2.03 13.07
CA TYR A 69 -17.02 -2.51 14.38
C TYR A 69 -15.83 -2.61 15.36
N PHE A 70 -14.72 -3.24 14.94
CA PHE A 70 -13.52 -3.33 15.78
C PHE A 70 -12.85 -1.97 15.99
N LEU A 71 -12.81 -1.14 14.95
CA LEU A 71 -12.26 0.21 15.06
C LEU A 71 -13.01 1.02 16.11
N ASP A 72 -14.33 0.91 16.19
CA ASP A 72 -15.15 1.63 17.17
C ASP A 72 -15.04 1.04 18.57
N LYS A 73 -14.95 -0.29 18.69
CA LYS A 73 -15.02 -0.99 19.99
C LYS A 73 -13.69 -1.19 20.69
N VAL A 74 -12.59 -1.31 19.96
CA VAL A 74 -11.26 -1.52 20.55
C VAL A 74 -10.62 -0.17 20.87
N ASP A 75 -9.98 -0.06 22.03
CA ASP A 75 -9.32 1.18 22.45
C ASP A 75 -8.22 1.64 21.47
N GLU A 76 -8.03 2.96 21.35
CA GLU A 76 -7.04 3.55 20.43
C GLU A 76 -5.62 3.09 20.75
N LYS A 77 -5.27 2.92 22.04
CA LYS A 77 -3.95 2.44 22.46
C LYS A 77 -3.71 1.01 22.01
N ILE A 78 -4.70 0.13 22.14
CA ILE A 78 -4.59 -1.27 21.72
C ILE A 78 -4.37 -1.35 20.20
N TRP A 79 -5.10 -0.54 19.44
CA TRP A 79 -4.88 -0.42 18.00
C TRP A 79 -3.47 0.06 17.66
N LEU A 80 -2.99 1.11 18.33
CA LEU A 80 -1.67 1.65 18.09
C LEU A 80 -0.56 0.65 18.42
N ASP A 81 -0.69 -0.08 19.53
CA ASP A 81 0.26 -1.12 19.94
C ASP A 81 0.30 -2.23 18.88
N ALA A 82 -0.86 -2.72 18.43
CA ALA A 82 -0.95 -3.75 17.39
C ALA A 82 -0.36 -3.31 16.05
N TRP A 83 -0.61 -2.07 15.62
CA TRP A 83 -0.03 -1.51 14.40
C TRP A 83 1.47 -1.29 14.53
N THR A 84 1.95 -0.83 15.68
CA THR A 84 3.39 -0.63 15.90
C THR A 84 4.16 -1.95 15.81
N ILE A 85 3.63 -3.02 16.42
CA ILE A 85 4.21 -4.38 16.29
C ILE A 85 4.19 -4.81 14.82
N SER A 86 3.03 -4.73 14.17
CA SER A 86 2.87 -5.15 12.78
C SER A 86 3.84 -4.40 11.84
N LEU A 87 3.95 -3.08 11.97
CA LEU A 87 4.84 -2.28 11.13
C LEU A 87 6.32 -2.53 11.40
N SER A 88 6.70 -2.80 12.66
CA SER A 88 8.10 -2.98 13.04
C SER A 88 8.64 -4.39 12.76
N GLU A 89 7.78 -5.41 12.81
CA GLU A 89 8.17 -6.81 12.64
C GLU A 89 7.76 -7.40 11.29
N ILE A 90 6.53 -7.14 10.84
CA ILE A 90 5.99 -7.77 9.62
C ILE A 90 6.52 -7.06 8.38
N THR A 91 6.63 -5.73 8.40
CA THR A 91 7.10 -4.97 7.20
C THR A 91 8.48 -5.43 6.73
N PRO A 92 9.52 -5.53 7.58
CA PRO A 92 10.83 -6.01 7.11
C PRO A 92 10.79 -7.45 6.60
N GLN A 93 9.95 -8.32 7.18
CA GLN A 93 9.78 -9.70 6.70
C GLN A 93 9.15 -9.74 5.31
N VAL A 94 8.12 -8.93 5.06
CA VAL A 94 7.51 -8.81 3.73
C VAL A 94 8.53 -8.30 2.71
N PHE A 95 9.32 -7.30 3.06
CA PHE A 95 10.38 -6.80 2.17
C PHE A 95 11.40 -7.90 1.83
N ALA A 96 11.86 -8.64 2.84
CA ALA A 96 12.77 -9.77 2.63
C ALA A 96 12.16 -10.89 1.77
N MET A 97 10.89 -11.27 2.01
CA MET A 97 10.19 -12.29 1.22
C MET A 97 10.05 -11.93 -0.26
N HIS A 98 9.98 -10.63 -0.56
CA HIS A 98 9.81 -10.09 -1.91
C HIS A 98 11.13 -9.63 -2.53
N ASN A 99 12.28 -9.85 -1.87
CA ASN A 99 13.61 -9.38 -2.30
C ASN A 99 13.63 -7.87 -2.60
N VAL A 100 12.96 -7.08 -1.77
CA VAL A 100 12.94 -5.61 -1.84
C VAL A 100 13.80 -5.06 -0.71
N ASP A 101 14.76 -4.19 -1.05
CA ASP A 101 15.60 -3.54 -0.04
C ASP A 101 14.77 -2.64 0.88
N PHE A 102 15.02 -2.72 2.18
CA PHE A 102 14.30 -1.94 3.19
C PHE A 102 14.83 -0.50 3.29
N THR A 103 14.54 0.31 2.27
CA THR A 103 14.90 1.74 2.17
C THR A 103 13.67 2.64 2.35
N LEU A 104 13.87 3.92 2.66
CA LEU A 104 12.76 4.88 2.77
C LEU A 104 11.96 4.99 1.45
N ASP A 105 12.66 5.03 0.31
CA ASP A 105 12.05 5.04 -1.03
C ASP A 105 11.14 3.83 -1.24
N ASN A 106 11.63 2.63 -0.88
CA ASN A 106 10.84 1.42 -1.05
C ASN A 106 9.70 1.35 -0.03
N VAL A 107 9.86 1.84 1.20
CA VAL A 107 8.72 1.97 2.13
C VAL A 107 7.63 2.87 1.54
N ILE A 108 7.99 4.02 0.99
CA ILE A 108 7.02 4.95 0.39
C ILE A 108 6.34 4.31 -0.82
N ASN A 109 7.11 3.77 -1.77
CA ASN A 109 6.55 3.28 -3.03
C ASN A 109 5.90 1.91 -2.89
N TYR A 110 6.59 0.95 -2.27
CA TYR A 110 6.14 -0.44 -2.16
C TYR A 110 5.15 -0.63 -1.02
N MET A 111 5.46 -0.13 0.18
CA MET A 111 4.56 -0.35 1.32
C MET A 111 3.33 0.54 1.23
N PHE A 112 3.49 1.85 1.02
CA PHE A 112 2.34 2.74 0.97
C PHE A 112 1.69 2.80 -0.41
N GLY A 113 2.50 2.99 -1.46
CA GLY A 113 2.02 3.12 -2.84
C GLY A 113 1.42 1.83 -3.42
N ASP A 114 1.94 0.66 -3.06
CA ASP A 114 1.42 -0.61 -3.57
C ASP A 114 0.61 -1.36 -2.50
N ILE A 115 1.25 -1.86 -1.44
CA ILE A 115 0.59 -2.75 -0.48
C ILE A 115 -0.56 -2.04 0.24
N GLY A 116 -0.34 -0.85 0.79
CA GLY A 116 -1.30 -0.11 1.59
C GLY A 116 -2.63 0.14 0.87
N LEU A 117 -2.56 0.51 -0.42
CA LEU A 117 -3.72 0.68 -1.29
C LEU A 117 -4.45 -0.65 -1.54
N ARG A 118 -3.68 -1.71 -1.80
CA ARG A 118 -4.23 -3.03 -2.18
C ARG A 118 -4.95 -3.71 -1.03
N ILE A 119 -4.47 -3.52 0.19
CA ILE A 119 -5.09 -4.10 1.39
C ILE A 119 -6.16 -3.21 2.01
N GLY A 120 -6.39 -2.03 1.44
CA GLY A 120 -7.41 -1.10 1.92
C GLY A 120 -7.07 -0.43 3.25
N THR A 121 -5.78 -0.26 3.57
CA THR A 121 -5.37 0.55 4.74
C THR A 121 -5.83 2.00 4.58
N PHE A 122 -5.72 2.49 3.34
CA PHE A 122 -6.27 3.74 2.85
C PHE A 122 -6.73 3.53 1.40
N ASP A 123 -7.65 4.38 0.94
CA ASP A 123 -8.27 4.30 -0.37
C ASP A 123 -7.48 5.10 -1.43
N ARG A 124 -6.69 6.11 -1.04
CA ARG A 124 -5.79 6.86 -1.94
C ARG A 124 -4.47 7.23 -1.26
N PHE A 125 -3.43 7.37 -2.07
CA PHE A 125 -2.09 7.77 -1.66
C PHE A 125 -1.44 8.67 -2.70
N THR A 126 -0.83 9.77 -2.25
CA THR A 126 0.07 10.59 -3.07
C THR A 126 1.36 10.88 -2.30
N CYS A 127 2.45 11.04 -3.04
CA CYS A 127 3.74 11.43 -2.51
C CYS A 127 4.32 12.57 -3.35
N ASP A 128 4.38 13.76 -2.78
CA ASP A 128 5.00 14.93 -3.40
C ASP A 128 6.40 15.15 -2.83
N SER A 129 7.40 15.26 -3.69
CA SER A 129 8.75 15.66 -3.30
C SER A 129 8.81 17.19 -3.33
N ASN A 130 8.56 17.85 -2.20
CA ASN A 130 8.44 19.31 -2.13
C ASN A 130 9.81 20.03 -2.03
N SER A 131 10.91 19.30 -1.77
CA SER A 131 12.29 19.80 -1.85
C SER A 131 13.27 18.61 -1.87
N MET A 132 14.57 18.84 -2.11
CA MET A 132 15.58 17.75 -2.15
C MET A 132 15.57 16.86 -0.90
N ASN A 133 15.14 17.36 0.27
CA ASN A 133 15.18 16.64 1.54
C ASN A 133 13.82 16.55 2.25
N SER A 134 12.71 16.88 1.57
CA SER A 134 11.38 16.77 2.17
C SER A 134 10.35 16.13 1.26
N ARG A 135 9.58 15.20 1.84
CA ARG A 135 8.55 14.43 1.16
C ARG A 135 7.22 14.59 1.89
N LYS A 136 6.17 14.85 1.15
CA LYS A 136 4.81 14.98 1.66
C LYS A 136 4.00 13.79 1.19
N LEU A 137 3.57 12.97 2.14
CA LEU A 137 2.69 11.84 1.92
C LEU A 137 1.27 12.26 2.28
N VAL A 138 0.31 11.98 1.39
CA VAL A 138 -1.12 12.17 1.66
C VAL A 138 -1.82 10.83 1.53
N MET A 139 -2.60 10.46 2.54
CA MET A 139 -3.35 9.21 2.57
C MET A 139 -4.82 9.51 2.87
N GLU A 140 -5.75 9.09 2.01
CA GLU A 140 -7.20 9.26 2.20
C GLU A 140 -7.86 7.92 2.53
N HIS A 141 -8.82 7.89 3.44
CA HIS A 141 -9.53 6.68 3.85
C HIS A 141 -10.96 6.97 4.34
N LYS A 142 -11.79 5.94 4.50
CA LYS A 142 -13.24 6.05 4.84
C LYS A 142 -13.63 5.65 6.27
N TYR A 143 -12.72 5.83 7.22
CA TYR A 143 -12.78 5.22 8.57
C TYR A 143 -12.77 6.21 9.74
N GLY A 144 -12.91 7.50 9.50
CA GLY A 144 -13.06 8.48 10.59
C GLY A 144 -11.75 8.80 11.34
N ILE A 145 -11.83 9.84 12.18
CA ILE A 145 -10.66 10.49 12.79
C ILE A 145 -9.80 9.54 13.62
N LYS A 146 -10.42 8.53 14.24
CA LYS A 146 -9.72 7.52 15.05
C LYS A 146 -8.72 6.75 14.19
N TRP A 147 -9.11 6.35 12.98
CA TRP A 147 -8.19 5.67 12.07
C TRP A 147 -7.05 6.57 11.62
N SER A 148 -7.35 7.84 11.32
CA SER A 148 -6.35 8.82 10.93
C SER A 148 -5.29 9.01 12.02
N LYS A 149 -5.69 9.03 13.30
CA LYS A 149 -4.77 9.09 14.45
C LYS A 149 -3.90 7.84 14.58
N ILE A 150 -4.50 6.65 14.44
CA ILE A 150 -3.79 5.36 14.49
C ILE A 150 -2.73 5.31 13.39
N LEU A 151 -3.12 5.55 12.13
CA LEU A 151 -2.21 5.55 10.99
C LEU A 151 -1.10 6.59 11.16
N SER A 152 -1.47 7.82 11.54
CA SER A 152 -0.52 8.92 11.74
C SER A 152 0.54 8.55 12.76
N SER A 153 0.12 8.03 13.91
CA SER A 153 1.04 7.68 15.01
C SER A 153 1.90 6.48 14.65
N ALA A 154 1.30 5.43 14.08
CA ALA A 154 1.99 4.19 13.74
C ALA A 154 3.03 4.41 12.63
N PHE A 155 2.65 5.11 11.55
CA PHE A 155 3.56 5.39 10.43
C PHE A 155 4.66 6.37 10.81
N SER A 156 4.35 7.44 11.55
CA SER A 156 5.39 8.39 12.00
C SER A 156 6.42 7.68 12.87
N ASN A 157 5.97 6.88 13.85
CA ASN A 157 6.84 6.11 14.73
C ASN A 157 7.73 5.11 13.96
N MET A 158 7.14 4.38 13.01
CA MET A 158 7.91 3.47 12.15
C MET A 158 8.98 4.22 11.35
N LEU A 159 8.59 5.31 10.68
CA LEU A 159 9.48 6.09 9.81
C LEU A 159 10.64 6.69 10.62
N GLU A 160 10.35 7.38 11.72
CA GLU A 160 11.38 8.02 12.56
C GLU A 160 12.34 7.01 13.21
N LYS A 161 11.86 5.83 13.60
CA LYS A 161 12.71 4.80 14.21
C LYS A 161 13.60 4.08 13.21
N LYS A 162 13.13 3.90 11.97
CA LYS A 162 13.82 3.09 10.96
C LYS A 162 14.67 3.91 10.01
N PHE A 163 14.28 5.15 9.77
CA PHE A 163 14.96 6.07 8.87
C PHE A 163 15.27 7.31 9.69
N ASN A 164 16.53 7.74 9.73
CA ASN A 164 16.99 8.90 10.50
C ASN A 164 16.37 10.21 9.97
N CYS A 165 15.08 10.38 10.18
CA CYS A 165 14.23 11.44 9.66
C CYS A 165 13.32 11.94 10.77
N ARG A 166 12.66 13.05 10.51
CA ARG A 166 11.62 13.60 11.39
C ARG A 166 10.31 13.66 10.62
N VAL A 167 9.21 13.27 11.28
CA VAL A 167 7.89 13.24 10.65
C VAL A 167 6.97 14.22 11.34
N TYR A 168 6.35 15.09 10.55
CA TYR A 168 5.31 16.02 11.00
C TYR A 168 3.97 15.57 10.43
N SER A 169 2.97 15.39 11.28
CA SER A 169 1.66 14.89 10.88
C SER A 169 0.56 15.95 10.97
N LYS A 170 -0.31 16.00 9.96
CA LYS A 170 -1.61 16.70 10.02
C LYS A 170 -2.72 15.67 9.83
N ILE A 171 -3.69 15.68 10.73
CA ILE A 171 -4.75 14.67 10.81
C ILE A 171 -6.08 15.31 10.46
N PHE A 172 -6.83 14.68 9.57
CA PHE A 172 -8.20 15.04 9.18
C PHE A 172 -9.12 13.84 9.44
N PRO A 173 -10.46 14.01 9.47
CA PRO A 173 -11.35 12.89 9.76
C PRO A 173 -11.21 11.69 8.82
N ASN A 174 -10.83 11.89 7.57
CA ASN A 174 -10.76 10.83 6.55
C ASN A 174 -9.47 10.91 5.74
N ALA A 175 -8.46 11.58 6.30
CA ALA A 175 -7.16 11.71 5.65
C ALA A 175 -6.07 12.02 6.67
N LEU A 176 -4.84 11.72 6.31
CA LEU A 176 -3.66 12.18 7.02
C LEU A 176 -2.61 12.68 6.03
N VAL A 177 -1.80 13.62 6.50
CA VAL A 177 -0.62 14.11 5.80
C VAL A 177 0.59 13.88 6.68
N LEU A 178 1.62 13.23 6.14
CA LEU A 178 2.92 13.07 6.77
C LEU A 178 3.96 13.85 5.97
N GLU A 179 4.62 14.80 6.61
CA GLU A 179 5.74 15.55 6.06
C GLU A 179 7.02 14.96 6.66
N ILE A 180 7.82 14.28 5.82
CA ILE A 180 9.08 13.64 6.19
C ILE A 180 10.21 14.61 5.85
N SER A 181 11.06 14.90 6.84
CA SER A 181 12.28 15.68 6.66
C SER A 181 13.49 14.79 6.97
N GLU A 182 14.29 14.51 5.95
CA GLU A 182 15.53 13.72 6.07
C GLU A 182 16.61 14.58 6.75
N ARG A 183 17.38 13.98 7.69
CA ARG A 183 18.45 14.68 8.43
C ARG A 183 19.81 14.48 7.78
#